data_AF-A0A968DHD9-F1
#
_entry.id   AF-A0A968DHD9-F1
#
_cell.length_a   1.000
_cell.length_b   1.000
_cell.length_c   1.000
_cell.angle_alpha   90.00
_cell.angle_beta   90.00
_cell.angle_gamma   90.00
#
_symmetry.space_group_name_H-M   'P 1'
#
loop_
_entity.id
_entity.type
_entity.pdbx_description
1 polymer ?
#
loop_
_entity_poly.entity_id
_entity_poly.type
_entity_poly.pdbx_seq_one_letter_code
_entity_poly.pdbx_strand_id
1 'polypeptide(L)' 'MVEAGEVSEVARAVQWALACGGFGPLDVDGAFGDGSMEAAARYQATLGRAQSGLLDADSFASLSAAC' A
#
# COMPACT_ATOMS: atom_id res chain seq x y z
N MET A 1 -2.16 11.19 6.23
CA MET A 1 -1.35 10.71 5.10
C MET A 1 -0.31 9.78 5.68
N VAL A 2 -0.05 8.61 5.09
CA VAL A 2 1.04 7.75 5.58
C VAL A 2 2.33 8.35 5.04
N GLU A 3 3.13 8.96 5.90
CA GLU A 3 4.45 9.47 5.55
C GLU A 3 5.45 8.30 5.52
N ALA A 4 6.27 8.23 4.48
CA ALA A 4 7.26 7.17 4.30
C ALA A 4 8.19 7.09 5.52
N GLY A 5 8.19 5.95 6.21
CA GLY A 5 8.97 5.72 7.45
C GLY A 5 8.16 5.66 8.75
N GLU A 6 6.86 5.93 8.75
CA GLU A 6 6.03 5.79 9.96
C GLU A 6 5.46 4.37 10.09
N VAL A 7 5.72 3.73 11.24
CA VAL A 7 5.12 2.42 11.57
C VAL A 7 3.67 2.64 11.98
N SER A 8 2.73 2.26 11.12
CA SER A 8 1.30 2.48 11.37
C SER A 8 0.47 1.23 11.07
N GLU A 9 -0.67 1.09 11.76
CA GLU A 9 -1.63 0.01 11.44
C GLU A 9 -2.18 0.15 10.02
N VAL A 10 -2.27 1.38 9.50
CA VAL A 10 -2.64 1.65 8.12
C VAL A 10 -1.61 1.06 7.16
N ALA A 11 -0.31 1.27 7.39
CA ALA A 11 0.75 0.68 6.59
C ALA A 11 0.71 -0.86 6.62
N ARG A 12 0.47 -1.47 7.78
CA ARG A 12 0.26 -2.93 7.89
C ARG A 12 -0.90 -3.40 7.02
N ALA A 13 -2.02 -2.71 7.09
CA ALA A 13 -3.20 -3.12 6.35
C ALA A 13 -3.03 -2.90 4.83
N VAL A 14 -2.30 -1.87 4.41
CA VAL A 14 -1.89 -1.69 3.01
C VAL A 14 -1.02 -2.86 2.55
N GLN A 15 0.05 -3.17 3.30
CA GLN A 15 0.98 -4.26 2.99
C GLN A 15 0.23 -5.59 2.87
N TRP A 16 -0.70 -5.85 3.80
CA TRP A 16 -1.56 -7.04 3.77
C TRP A 16 -2.45 -7.10 2.53
N ALA A 17 -3.11 -6.00 2.16
CA ALA A 17 -3.99 -5.97 1.01
C ALA A 17 -3.22 -6.06 -0.32
N LEU A 18 -2.02 -5.46 -0.39
CA LEU A 18 -1.11 -5.62 -1.53
C LEU A 18 -0.62 -7.07 -1.67
N ALA A 19 -0.30 -7.72 -0.55
CA ALA A 19 0.05 -9.15 -0.53
C ALA A 19 -1.14 -10.02 -0.94
N CYS A 20 -2.36 -9.72 -0.44
CA CYS A 20 -3.62 -10.37 -0.85
C CYS A 20 -3.84 -10.25 -2.37
N GLY A 21 -3.59 -9.06 -2.93
CA GLY A 21 -3.71 -8.79 -4.37
C GLY A 21 -2.60 -9.37 -5.24
N GLY A 22 -1.60 -10.05 -4.66
CA GLY A 22 -0.49 -10.64 -5.40
C GLY A 22 0.55 -9.64 -5.90
N PHE A 23 0.58 -8.42 -5.34
CA PHE A 23 1.52 -7.36 -5.74
C PHE A 23 2.93 -7.52 -5.16
N GLY A 24 3.17 -8.55 -4.35
CA GLY A 24 4.50 -9.01 -3.95
C GLY A 24 4.54 -9.71 -2.59
N PRO A 25 5.65 -10.40 -2.26
CA PRO A 25 5.93 -10.83 -0.90
C PRO A 25 6.35 -9.61 -0.08
N LEU A 26 5.35 -8.94 0.51
CA LEU A 26 5.58 -7.81 1.42
C LEU A 26 5.62 -8.33 2.85
N ASP A 27 6.63 -7.93 3.60
CA ASP A 27 6.64 -8.08 5.05
C ASP A 27 5.61 -7.11 5.64
N VAL A 28 4.62 -7.64 6.36
CA VAL A 28 3.55 -6.87 7.01
C VAL A 28 4.02 -6.38 8.38
N ASP A 29 5.09 -5.58 8.36
CA ASP A 29 5.76 -5.02 9.54
C ASP A 29 5.20 -3.64 9.94
N GLY A 30 4.43 -3.01 9.06
CA GLY A 30 3.88 -1.66 9.23
C GLY A 30 4.84 -0.55 8.88
N ALA A 31 6.06 -0.85 8.46
CA ALA A 31 7.03 0.14 8.02
C ALA A 31 6.83 0.41 6.51
N PHE A 32 6.35 1.61 6.19
CA PHE A 32 6.13 1.99 4.80
C PHE A 32 7.45 2.43 4.13
N GLY A 33 8.23 1.44 3.66
CA GLY A 33 9.51 1.64 2.95
C GLY A 33 9.42 1.47 1.43
N ASP A 34 10.57 1.46 0.75
CA ASP A 34 10.66 1.40 -0.72
C ASP A 34 9.91 0.21 -1.34
N GLY A 35 9.99 -0.98 -0.73
CA GLY A 35 9.27 -2.16 -1.22
C GLY A 35 7.75 -2.01 -1.14
N SER A 36 7.24 -1.36 -0.09
CA SER A 36 5.81 -1.07 0.06
C SER A 36 5.37 0.03 -0.91
N MET A 37 6.20 1.05 -1.13
CA MET A 37 5.94 2.10 -2.13
C MET A 37 5.90 1.54 -3.55
N GLU A 38 6.79 0.61 -3.90
CA GLU A 38 6.80 -0.01 -5.23
C GLU A 38 5.55 -0.88 -5.46
N ALA A 39 5.16 -1.67 -4.46
CA ALA A 39 3.92 -2.46 -4.54
C ALA A 39 2.67 -1.56 -4.58
N ALA A 40 2.65 -0.47 -3.81
CA ALA A 40 1.59 0.53 -3.86
C ALA A 40 1.49 1.21 -5.22
N ALA A 41 2.63 1.57 -5.83
CA ALA A 41 2.68 2.13 -7.18
C ALA A 41 2.12 1.15 -8.23
N ARG A 42 2.46 -0.14 -8.14
CA ARG A 42 1.88 -1.17 -9.02
C ARG A 42 0.38 -1.29 -8.87
N TYR A 43 -0.15 -1.25 -7.65
CA TYR A 43 -1.59 -1.22 -7.41
C TYR A 43 -2.26 0.05 -7.96
N GLN A 44 -1.64 1.22 -7.76
CA GLN A 44 -2.13 2.46 -8.36
C GLN A 44 -2.16 2.38 -9.89
N ALA A 45 -1.19 1.69 -10.49
CA ALA A 45 -1.17 1.43 -11.93
C ALA A 45 -2.35 0.55 -12.38
N THR A 46 -2.75 -0.47 -11.60
CA THR A 46 -3.92 -1.30 -11.95
C THR A 46 -5.24 -0.52 -11.87
N LEU A 47 -5.30 0.48 -10.99
CA LEU A 47 -6.41 1.42 -10.91
C LEU A 47 -6.37 2.54 -11.96
N GLY A 48 -5.31 2.63 -12.78
CA GLY A 48 -5.10 3.73 -13.72
C GLY A 48 -4.87 5.09 -13.05
N ARG A 49 -4.40 5.10 -11.80
CA ARG A 49 -4.08 6.31 -11.02
C ARG A 49 -2.60 6.68 -11.10
N ALA A 50 -2.28 7.89 -10.65
CA ALA A 50 -0.91 8.33 -10.52
C ALA A 50 -0.14 7.40 -9.55
N GLN A 51 0.96 6.83 -10.03
CA GLN A 51 1.84 5.91 -9.30
C GLN A 51 2.77 6.68 -8.35
N SER A 52 2.20 7.46 -7.44
CA SER A 52 2.98 8.23 -6.47
C SER A 52 3.68 7.33 -5.44
N GLY A 53 3.21 6.10 -5.26
CA GLY A 53 3.64 5.21 -4.17
C GLY A 53 3.15 5.66 -2.79
N LEU A 54 2.61 6.88 -2.69
CA LEU A 54 1.96 7.42 -1.50
C LEU A 54 0.49 7.03 -1.53
N LEU A 55 0.07 6.23 -0.57
CA LEU A 55 -1.33 5.89 -0.38
C LEU A 55 -1.93 6.81 0.68
N ASP A 56 -2.78 7.72 0.23
CA ASP A 56 -3.66 8.48 1.10
C ASP A 56 -4.72 7.57 1.75
N ALA A 57 -5.31 8.01 2.86
CA ALA A 57 -6.33 7.24 3.58
C ALA A 57 -7.50 6.79 2.68
N ASP A 58 -7.89 7.62 1.70
CA ASP A 58 -8.90 7.28 0.68
C ASP A 58 -8.46 6.16 -0.28
N SER A 59 -7.19 6.17 -0.70
CA SER A 59 -6.64 5.10 -1.55
C SER A 59 -6.55 3.78 -0.78
N PHE A 60 -6.24 3.85 0.51
CA PHE A 60 -6.27 2.70 1.39
C PHE A 60 -7.70 2.17 1.62
N ALA A 61 -8.68 3.03 1.86
CA ALA A 61 -10.07 2.61 2.06
C ALA A 61 -10.65 1.88 0.83
N SER A 62 -10.23 2.27 -0.38
CA SER A 62 -10.60 1.55 -1.62
C SER A 62 -9.90 0.20 -1.75
N LEU A 63 -8.65 0.10 -1.27
CA LEU A 63 -7.86 -1.13 -1.29
C LEU A 63 -8.37 -2.15 -0.24
N SER A 64 -8.70 -1.71 0.98
CA SER A 64 -9.26 -2.54 2.06
C SER A 64 -10.71 -2.95 1.85
N ALA A 65 -11.35 -2.52 0.77
CA ALA A 65 -12.66 -2.98 0.34
C ALA A 65 -12.56 -4.07 -0.74
N ALA A 66 -11.40 -4.18 -1.40
CA ALA A 66 -11.13 -5.20 -2.42
C ALA A 66 -10.71 -6.56 -1.80
N CYS A 67 -10.29 -6.53 -0.54
CA CYS A 67 -9.98 -7.63 0.36
C CYS A 67 -10.26 -7.04 1.77
#